data_AF-W4GIE8-F1
#
_entry.id   AF-W4GIE8-F1
#
_cell.length_a   1.000
_cell.length_b   1.000
_cell.length_c   1.000
_cell.angle_alpha   90.00
_cell.angle_beta   90.00
_cell.angle_gamma   90.00
#
_symmetry.space_group_name_H-M   'P 1'
#
loop_
_entity.id
_entity.type
_entity.pdbx_description
1 polymer ?
#
loop_
_entity_poly.entity_id
_entity_poly.type
_entity_poly.pdbx_seq_one_letter_code
_entity_poly.pdbx_strand_id
1 'polypeptide(L)'
;MSDKFGSYVSSNERHTLETNPRLRGMNYTHAWVNHSENFVNPINGAHTQSIEGVWEVRIKQYLKAMRGVHRKHLPGYLDEFLWRSWFFLQKADGKMVFKGLVIAIRKQYLK
;
A
#
# COMPACT_ATOMS: atom_id res chain seq x y z
N MET A 1 5.86 3.49 -20.54
CA MET A 1 6.63 4.27 -19.55
C MET A 1 6.03 4.02 -18.18
N SER A 2 6.69 3.22 -17.35
CA SER A 2 6.30 3.06 -15.95
C SER A 2 6.63 4.37 -15.23
N ASP A 3 5.63 5.02 -14.65
CA ASP A 3 5.83 6.12 -13.70
C ASP A 3 6.66 5.56 -12.54
N LYS A 4 7.97 5.73 -12.61
CA LYS A 4 8.85 5.56 -11.46
C LYS A 4 8.45 6.66 -10.47
N PHE A 5 7.49 6.36 -9.59
CA PHE A 5 7.49 6.97 -8.28
C PHE A 5 8.91 6.82 -7.75
N GLY A 6 9.48 7.90 -7.21
CA GLY A 6 10.66 7.79 -6.35
C GLY A 6 10.26 6.90 -5.19
N SER A 7 10.38 5.60 -5.38
CA SER A 7 9.97 4.60 -4.42
C SER A 7 10.86 4.81 -3.21
N TYR A 8 10.25 4.96 -2.04
CA TYR A 8 10.97 4.81 -0.78
C TYR A 8 11.62 3.42 -0.65
N VAL A 9 11.26 2.48 -1.53
CA VAL A 9 12.07 1.31 -1.87
C VAL A 9 13.26 1.80 -2.68
N SER A 10 14.35 2.09 -1.98
CA SER A 10 15.48 2.79 -2.57
C SER A 10 16.14 1.96 -3.66
N SER A 11 16.38 2.53 -4.84
CA SER A 11 17.24 1.92 -5.87
C SER A 11 18.72 1.87 -5.48
N ASN A 12 19.08 2.29 -4.26
CA ASN A 12 20.44 2.34 -3.72
C ASN A 12 20.60 1.48 -2.45
N GLU A 13 19.67 0.55 -2.19
CA GLU A 13 19.72 -0.44 -1.10
C GLU A 13 19.71 0.11 0.34
N ARG A 14 19.64 1.44 0.54
CA ARG A 14 19.72 2.06 1.88
C ARG A 14 18.46 1.93 2.72
N HIS A 15 17.30 1.73 2.09
CA HIS A 15 16.01 1.61 2.79
C HIS A 15 15.19 0.46 2.20
N THR A 16 15.50 -0.76 2.62
CA THR A 16 14.70 -1.96 2.31
C THR A 16 13.61 -2.15 3.38
N LEU A 17 12.67 -3.06 3.13
CA LEU A 17 11.65 -3.41 4.13
C LEU A 17 12.27 -3.96 5.42
N GLU A 18 13.37 -4.71 5.29
CA GLU A 18 14.11 -5.33 6.41
C GLU A 18 14.82 -4.30 7.28
N THR A 19 15.40 -3.25 6.68
CA THR A 19 16.25 -2.29 7.38
C THR A 19 15.52 -1.03 7.82
N ASN A 20 14.23 -0.89 7.50
CA ASN A 20 13.44 0.27 7.85
C ASN A 20 13.19 0.33 9.37
N PRO A 21 13.65 1.38 10.09
CA PRO A 21 13.46 1.48 11.54
C PRO A 21 12.00 1.47 11.99
N ARG A 22 11.08 1.94 11.13
CA ARG A 22 9.63 1.94 11.41
C ARG A 22 9.00 0.55 11.30
N LEU A 23 9.67 -0.39 10.64
CA LEU A 23 9.22 -1.77 10.44
C LEU A 23 9.99 -2.76 11.32
N ARG A 24 10.83 -2.26 12.22
CA ARG A 24 11.65 -3.08 13.10
C ARG A 24 10.77 -4.01 13.95
N GLY A 25 11.10 -5.30 13.96
CA GLY A 25 10.36 -6.32 14.70
C GLY A 25 9.12 -6.88 13.98
N MET A 26 8.82 -6.41 12.76
CA MET A 26 7.73 -6.96 11.95
C MET A 26 8.16 -8.14 11.05
N ASN A 27 9.44 -8.54 11.10
CA ASN A 27 10.01 -9.67 10.35
C ASN A 27 9.72 -9.65 8.85
N TYR A 28 9.66 -8.47 8.24
CA TYR A 28 9.56 -8.37 6.78
C TYR A 28 10.88 -8.71 6.13
N THR A 29 10.83 -9.47 5.04
CA THR A 29 11.95 -9.71 4.12
C THR A 29 11.81 -8.88 2.85
N HIS A 30 12.92 -8.55 2.20
CA HIS A 30 12.95 -7.81 0.96
C HIS A 30 13.49 -8.68 -0.18
N ALA A 31 12.72 -8.77 -1.27
CA ALA A 31 13.10 -9.53 -2.45
C ALA A 31 13.18 -8.62 -3.68
N TRP A 32 14.08 -8.97 -4.60
CA TRP A 32 14.36 -8.20 -5.81
C TRP A 32 14.00 -8.97 -7.08
N VAL A 33 13.66 -8.20 -8.11
CA VAL A 33 13.41 -8.69 -9.47
C VAL A 33 14.15 -7.80 -10.44
N ASN A 34 14.87 -8.40 -11.39
CA ASN A 34 15.52 -7.70 -12.48
C ASN A 34 14.62 -7.70 -13.72
N HIS A 35 13.85 -6.64 -13.93
CA HIS A 35 12.94 -6.52 -15.09
C HIS A 35 13.64 -6.44 -16.46
N SER A 36 14.97 -6.32 -16.53
CA SER A 36 15.69 -6.46 -17.81
C SER A 36 15.86 -7.91 -18.25
N GLU A 37 15.78 -8.86 -17.30
CA GLU A 37 15.94 -10.29 -17.55
C GLU A 37 14.60 -11.02 -17.42
N ASN A 38 13.89 -10.81 -16.30
CA ASN A 38 12.68 -11.56 -15.96
C ASN A 38 11.65 -10.67 -15.24
N PHE A 39 10.37 -10.87 -15.54
CA PHE A 39 9.25 -10.19 -14.84
C PHE A 39 8.88 -10.84 -13.50
N VAL A 40 9.25 -12.11 -13.33
CA VAL A 40 9.10 -12.89 -12.10
C VAL A 40 10.45 -13.54 -11.85
N ASN A 41 10.99 -13.41 -10.64
CA ASN A 41 12.26 -14.04 -10.31
C ASN A 41 12.11 -15.57 -10.33
N PRO A 42 12.87 -16.30 -11.16
CA PRO A 42 12.67 -17.74 -11.34
C PRO A 42 13.11 -18.58 -10.12
N ILE A 43 13.94 -18.02 -9.23
CA ILE A 43 14.49 -18.75 -8.08
C ILE A 43 13.52 -18.70 -6.90
N ASN A 44 13.00 -17.52 -6.58
CA ASN A 44 12.18 -17.29 -5.39
C ASN A 44 10.73 -16.86 -5.69
N GLY A 45 10.37 -16.73 -6.97
CA GLY A 45 9.02 -16.34 -7.41
C GLY A 45 8.66 -14.88 -7.13
N ALA A 46 9.59 -14.06 -6.64
CA ALA A 46 9.32 -12.66 -6.31
C ALA A 46 8.89 -11.88 -7.55
N HIS A 47 7.90 -11.01 -7.38
CA HIS A 47 7.32 -10.25 -8.48
C HIS A 47 6.59 -8.99 -8.00
N THR A 48 6.46 -7.98 -8.87
CA THR A 48 5.83 -6.69 -8.53
C THR A 48 4.41 -6.54 -9.06
N GLN A 49 3.86 -7.50 -9.83
CA GLN A 49 2.56 -7.28 -10.51
C GLN A 49 1.40 -7.05 -9.53
N SER A 50 1.38 -7.73 -8.38
CA SER A 50 0.30 -7.54 -7.40
C SER A 50 0.27 -6.10 -6.85
N ILE A 51 1.42 -5.55 -6.46
CA ILE A 51 1.48 -4.19 -5.92
C ILE A 51 1.26 -3.13 -7.01
N GLU A 52 1.76 -3.38 -8.22
CA GLU A 52 1.49 -2.54 -9.39
C GLU A 52 0.00 -2.51 -9.74
N GLY A 53 -0.66 -3.66 -9.71
CA GLY A 53 -2.10 -3.78 -9.94
C GLY A 53 -2.92 -3.05 -8.88
N VAL A 54 -2.57 -3.17 -7.60
CA VAL A 54 -3.22 -2.40 -6.52
C VAL A 54 -3.04 -0.89 -6.77
N TRP A 55 -1.82 -0.46 -7.11
CA TRP A 55 -1.53 0.95 -7.33
C TRP A 55 -2.32 1.55 -8.50
N GLU A 56 -2.30 0.91 -9.68
CA GLU A 56 -2.99 1.44 -10.86
C GLU A 56 -4.51 1.31 -10.72
N VAL A 57 -5.01 0.13 -10.37
CA VAL A 57 -6.45 -0.19 -10.44
C VAL A 57 -7.22 0.30 -9.21
N ARG A 58 -6.63 0.21 -8.01
CA ARG A 58 -7.36 0.55 -6.78
C ARG A 58 -7.12 2.00 -6.36
N ILE A 59 -5.89 2.48 -6.46
CA ILE A 59 -5.53 3.80 -5.94
C ILE A 59 -5.64 4.88 -7.03
N LYS A 60 -4.87 4.75 -8.12
CA LYS A 60 -4.84 5.79 -9.18
C LYS A 60 -6.19 5.98 -9.86
N GLN A 61 -6.90 4.91 -10.22
CA GLN A 61 -8.22 5.03 -10.84
C GLN A 61 -9.23 5.77 -9.95
N TYR A 62 -9.24 5.49 -8.65
CA TYR A 62 -10.14 6.18 -7.72
C TYR A 62 -9.77 7.66 -7.57
N LEU A 63 -8.47 7.98 -7.43
CA LEU A 63 -7.99 9.36 -7.41
C LEU A 63 -8.37 10.11 -8.70
N LYS A 64 -8.23 9.48 -9.87
CA LYS A 64 -8.64 10.05 -11.16
C LYS A 64 -10.15 10.30 -11.20
N ALA A 65 -10.97 9.38 -10.69
CA ALA A 65 -12.43 9.55 -10.62
C ALA A 65 -12.84 10.75 -9.74
N MET A 66 -12.06 11.07 -8.71
CA MET A 66 -12.24 12.26 -7.87
C MET A 66 -11.64 13.55 -8.46
N ARG A 67 -11.08 13.51 -9.68
CA ARG A 67 -10.33 14.61 -10.31
C ARG A 67 -9.05 15.00 -9.55
N GLY A 68 -8.43 14.01 -8.91
CA GLY A 68 -7.21 14.17 -8.14
C GLY A 68 -7.48 14.55 -6.68
N VAL A 69 -6.40 14.56 -5.90
CA VAL A 69 -6.39 14.97 -4.50
C VAL A 69 -5.21 15.90 -4.28
N HIS A 70 -5.38 16.91 -3.43
CA HIS A 70 -4.26 17.77 -3.06
C HIS A 70 -3.17 16.92 -2.36
N ARG A 71 -1.89 17.13 -2.70
CA ARG A 71 -0.77 16.30 -2.22
C ARG A 71 -0.72 16.13 -0.70
N LYS A 72 -1.10 17.17 0.05
CA LYS A 72 -1.21 17.16 1.52
C LYS A 72 -2.17 16.11 2.09
N HIS A 73 -3.17 15.69 1.32
CA HIS A 73 -4.17 14.70 1.73
C HIS A 73 -3.89 13.29 1.18
N LEU A 74 -2.93 13.15 0.26
CA LEU A 74 -2.58 11.86 -0.32
C LEU A 74 -2.18 10.81 0.75
N PRO A 75 -1.36 11.15 1.78
CA PRO A 75 -1.05 10.18 2.84
C PRO A 75 -2.30 9.67 3.56
N GLY A 76 -3.20 10.57 4.00
CA GLY A 76 -4.42 10.17 4.69
C GLY A 76 -5.37 9.34 3.82
N TYR A 77 -5.41 9.60 2.51
CA TYR A 77 -6.16 8.77 1.57
C TYR A 77 -5.56 7.34 1.47
N LEU A 78 -4.24 7.21 1.41
CA LEU A 78 -3.58 5.90 1.40
C LEU A 78 -3.80 5.15 2.72
N ASP A 79 -3.72 5.85 3.86
CA ASP A 79 -4.00 5.28 5.17
C ASP A 79 -5.43 4.76 5.27
N GLU A 80 -6.41 5.55 4.80
CA GLU A 80 -7.81 5.14 4.74
C GLU A 80 -8.00 3.92 3.83
N PHE A 81 -7.38 3.93 2.64
CA PHE A 81 -7.45 2.81 1.71
C PHE A 81 -6.89 1.52 2.31
N LEU A 82 -5.70 1.59 2.93
CA LEU A 82 -5.07 0.45 3.59
C LEU A 82 -5.94 -0.08 4.72
N TRP A 83 -6.41 0.81 5.61
CA TRP A 83 -7.32 0.45 6.69
C TRP A 83 -8.58 -0.25 6.15
N ARG A 84 -9.23 0.30 5.12
CA ARG A 84 -10.39 -0.34 4.49
C ARG A 84 -10.05 -1.74 3.96
N SER A 85 -8.90 -1.90 3.31
CA SER A 85 -8.49 -3.18 2.71
C SER A 85 -8.17 -4.27 3.74
N TRP A 86 -7.71 -3.90 4.94
CA TRP A 86 -7.36 -4.85 5.99
C TRP A 86 -8.55 -5.30 6.83
N PHE A 87 -9.52 -4.41 7.03
CA PHE A 87 -10.64 -4.65 7.96
C PHE A 87 -11.97 -4.94 7.28
N PHE A 88 -12.10 -4.72 5.97
CA PHE A 88 -13.35 -4.91 5.26
C PHE A 88 -13.15 -5.66 3.94
N LEU A 89 -14.19 -6.39 3.55
CA LEU A 89 -14.25 -7.00 2.22
C LEU A 89 -14.36 -5.93 1.14
N GLN A 90 -13.87 -6.26 -0.07
CA GLN A 90 -14.02 -5.37 -1.22
C GLN A 90 -15.51 -5.08 -1.46
N LYS A 91 -15.85 -3.79 -1.64
CA LYS A 91 -17.22 -3.27 -1.79
C LYS A 91 -18.09 -3.32 -0.52
N ALA A 92 -17.49 -3.33 0.67
CA ALA A 92 -18.25 -3.11 1.90
C ALA A 92 -19.07 -1.82 1.83
N ASP A 93 -20.31 -1.90 2.31
CA ASP A 93 -21.21 -0.75 2.36
C ASP A 93 -20.61 0.37 3.22
N GLY A 94 -20.83 1.62 2.82
CA GLY A 94 -20.34 2.80 3.53
C GLY A 94 -20.78 2.83 4.99
N LYS A 95 -21.99 2.33 5.29
CA LYS A 95 -22.49 2.21 6.68
C LYS A 95 -21.67 1.22 7.50
N MET A 96 -21.26 0.10 6.92
CA MET A 96 -20.42 -0.89 7.59
C MET A 96 -19.03 -0.31 7.88
N VAL A 97 -18.44 0.38 6.89
CA VAL A 97 -17.14 1.02 7.06
C VAL A 97 -17.19 2.07 8.16
N PHE A 98 -18.20 2.95 8.14
CA PHE A 98 -18.36 3.97 9.16
C PHE A 98 -18.57 3.36 10.57
N LYS A 99 -19.41 2.33 10.68
CA LYS A 99 -19.60 1.62 11.96
C LYS A 99 -18.31 1.01 12.47
N GLY A 100 -17.50 0.40 11.59
CA GLY A 100 -16.19 -0.14 11.96
C GLY A 100 -15.19 0.94 12.39
N LEU A 101 -15.22 2.13 11.78
CA LEU A 101 -14.42 3.27 12.21
C LEU A 101 -14.76 3.70 13.64
N VAL A 102 -16.06 3.83 13.96
CA VAL A 102 -16.53 4.19 15.30
C VAL A 102 -16.10 3.14 16.33
N ILE A 103 -16.19 1.86 16.01
CA ILE A 103 -15.72 0.77 16.88
C ILE A 103 -14.21 0.86 17.12
N ALA A 104 -13.43 1.13 16.07
CA ALA A 104 -11.98 1.27 16.18
C ALA A 104 -11.58 2.45 17.09
N ILE A 105 -12.24 3.61 16.93
CA ILE A 105 -12.03 4.79 17.78
C ILE A 105 -12.38 4.45 19.23
N ARG A 106 -13.55 3.83 19.47
CA ARG A 106 -13.94 3.41 20.82
C ARG A 106 -12.89 2.51 21.46
N LYS A 107 -12.43 1.48 20.74
CA LYS A 107 -11.41 0.55 21.26
C LYS A 107 -10.08 1.24 21.60
N GLN A 108 -9.70 2.27 20.84
CA GLN A 108 -8.43 2.98 21.05
C GLN A 108 -8.49 3.97 22.21
N TYR A 109 -9.61 4.69 22.37
CA TYR A 109 -9.70 5.85 23.26
C TYR A 109 -10.65 5.68 24.45
N LEU A 110 -11.57 4.71 24.40
CA LEU A 110 -12.54 4.42 25.45
C LEU A 110 -12.27 2.99 25.93
N LYS A 111 -11.31 2.87 26.86
CA LYS A 111 -11.12 1.64 27.64
C LYS A 111 -12.22 1.50 28.68
#